data_AF-A0A966GDP8-F1
#
_entry.id   AF-A0A966GDP8-F1
#
_cell.length_a   1.000
_cell.length_b   1.000
_cell.length_c   1.000
_cell.angle_alpha   90.00
_cell.angle_beta   90.00
_cell.angle_gamma   90.00
#
_symmetry.space_group_name_H-M   'P 1'
#
loop_
_entity.id
_entity.type
_entity.pdbx_description
1 polymer ?
#
loop_
_entity_poly.entity_id
_entity_poly.type
_entity_poly.pdbx_seq_one_letter_code
_entity_poly.pdbx_strand_id
1 'polypeptide(L)'
;MRADEATLARLMMMSQKGDKQAYATLLSECQRWLSRYYSRRIAPAQLDDLVQETLMALHNKLATWDSSRPFLPWMAAIARYRWVDHLRRLYRADECELVTDFAGQDDEPAIAARISIDRLLGMLPDPQARAIELVKIEGLSIAEASQATGQSESLVKVNIHRGLKKLAHMVEKA
;
A
#
# COMPACT_ATOMS: atom_id res chain seq x y z
N MET A 1 7.94 -19.89 -9.70
CA MET A 1 8.43 -20.16 -8.33
C MET A 1 8.32 -18.84 -7.55
N ARG A 2 7.72 -18.82 -6.36
CA ARG A 2 7.76 -17.61 -5.50
C ARG A 2 9.01 -17.71 -4.66
N ALA A 3 9.94 -16.77 -4.78
CA ALA A 3 11.04 -16.68 -3.83
C ALA A 3 10.47 -16.46 -2.43
N ASP A 4 10.87 -17.30 -1.48
CA ASP A 4 10.51 -17.13 -0.08
C ASP A 4 11.39 -16.07 0.59
N GLU A 5 11.01 -15.67 1.81
CA GLU A 5 11.71 -14.65 2.59
C GLU A 5 13.20 -14.94 2.75
N ALA A 6 13.55 -16.20 3.06
CA ALA A 6 14.93 -16.61 3.27
C ALA A 6 15.77 -16.49 1.99
N THR A 7 15.20 -16.86 0.83
CA THR A 7 15.86 -16.73 -0.47
C THR A 7 16.10 -15.26 -0.81
N LEU A 8 15.09 -14.40 -0.64
CA LEU A 8 15.21 -12.97 -0.92
C LEU A 8 16.23 -12.28 0.00
N ALA A 9 16.21 -12.58 1.30
CA ALA A 9 17.19 -12.06 2.24
C ALA A 9 18.62 -12.50 1.89
N ARG A 10 18.81 -13.75 1.46
CA ARG A 10 20.12 -14.25 1.00
C ARG A 10 20.61 -13.52 -0.25
N LEU A 11 19.75 -13.36 -1.25
CA LEU A 11 20.07 -12.62 -2.48
C LEU A 11 20.42 -11.16 -2.16
N MET A 12 19.69 -10.54 -1.24
CA MET A 12 19.95 -9.18 -0.76
C MET A 12 21.32 -9.05 -0.09
N MET A 13 21.67 -9.98 0.82
CA MET A 13 23.00 -9.98 1.46
C MET A 13 24.14 -10.14 0.44
N MET A 14 23.97 -10.99 -0.58
CA MET A 14 24.95 -11.15 -1.66
C MET A 14 25.04 -9.89 -2.52
N SER A 15 23.90 -9.27 -2.81
CA SER A 15 23.82 -8.01 -3.56
C SER A 15 24.54 -6.87 -2.85
N GLN A 16 24.38 -6.73 -1.54
CA GLN A 16 25.11 -5.76 -0.71
C GLN A 16 26.63 -5.96 -0.73
N LYS A 17 27.09 -7.20 -0.98
CA LYS A 17 28.52 -7.55 -1.16
C LYS A 17 29.02 -7.33 -2.59
N GLY A 18 28.19 -6.83 -3.49
CA GLY A 18 28.56 -6.55 -4.88
C GLY A 18 28.33 -7.71 -5.87
N ASP A 19 27.64 -8.78 -5.46
CA ASP A 19 27.30 -9.87 -6.37
C ASP A 19 26.22 -9.42 -7.38
N LYS A 20 26.66 -9.19 -8.63
CA LYS A 20 25.80 -8.72 -9.72
C LYS A 20 24.74 -9.73 -10.13
N GLN A 21 25.03 -11.03 -10.04
CA GLN A 21 24.09 -12.08 -10.46
C GLN A 21 23.01 -12.27 -9.40
N ALA A 22 23.38 -12.23 -8.12
CA ALA A 22 22.43 -12.20 -7.02
C ALA A 22 21.52 -10.96 -7.11
N TYR A 23 22.10 -9.79 -7.44
CA TYR A 23 21.35 -8.56 -7.60
C TYR A 23 20.33 -8.61 -8.75
N ALA A 24 20.73 -9.10 -9.92
CA ALA A 24 19.82 -9.26 -11.06
C ALA A 24 18.66 -10.22 -10.73
N THR A 25 18.97 -11.30 -10.01
CA THR A 25 17.96 -12.27 -9.56
C THR A 25 17.02 -11.65 -8.52
N LEU A 26 17.56 -10.90 -7.55
CA LEU A 26 16.79 -10.19 -6.54
C LEU A 26 15.80 -9.22 -7.18
N LEU A 27 16.27 -8.35 -8.10
CA LEU A 27 15.41 -7.39 -8.79
C LEU A 27 14.29 -8.09 -9.56
N SER A 28 14.59 -9.19 -10.25
CA SER A 28 13.59 -9.95 -10.99
C SER A 28 12.49 -10.52 -10.09
N GLU A 29 12.85 -11.02 -8.90
CA GLU A 29 11.88 -11.49 -7.92
C GLU A 29 11.10 -10.34 -7.27
N CYS A 30 11.76 -9.22 -6.97
CA CYS A 30 11.11 -8.02 -6.45
C CYS A 30 10.09 -7.49 -7.47
N GLN A 31 10.44 -7.43 -8.76
CA GLN A 31 9.54 -7.03 -9.84
C GLN A 31 8.29 -7.91 -9.86
N ARG A 32 8.45 -9.25 -9.88
CA ARG A 32 7.32 -10.20 -9.84
C ARG A 32 6.43 -9.98 -8.61
N TRP A 33 7.03 -9.73 -7.45
CA TRP A 33 6.28 -9.45 -6.23
C TRP A 33 5.52 -8.13 -6.32
N LEU A 34 6.18 -7.06 -6.78
CA LEU A 34 5.62 -5.71 -6.92
C LEU A 34 4.49 -5.66 -7.94
N SER A 35 4.64 -6.28 -9.11
CA SER A 35 3.56 -6.36 -10.10
C SER A 35 2.31 -7.01 -9.51
N ARG A 36 2.46 -8.10 -8.73
CA ARG A 36 1.33 -8.74 -8.04
C ARG A 36 0.76 -7.90 -6.90
N TYR A 37 1.61 -7.14 -6.22
CA TYR A 37 1.20 -6.24 -5.15
C TYR A 37 0.36 -5.09 -5.73
N TYR A 38 0.81 -4.44 -6.79
CA TYR A 38 0.12 -3.28 -7.36
C TYR A 38 -1.04 -3.62 -8.28
N SER A 39 -1.05 -4.77 -8.97
CA SER A 39 -2.10 -5.11 -9.95
C SER A 39 -3.52 -5.16 -9.39
N ARG A 40 -3.67 -5.28 -8.07
CA ARG A 40 -4.97 -5.24 -7.37
C ARG A 40 -5.36 -3.87 -6.84
N ARG A 41 -4.53 -2.84 -7.08
CA ARG A 41 -4.63 -1.52 -6.44
C ARG A 41 -4.61 -0.34 -7.41
N ILE A 42 -4.11 -0.53 -8.62
CA ILE A 42 -3.98 0.52 -9.63
C ILE A 42 -4.39 0.02 -11.01
N ALA A 43 -4.68 0.95 -11.91
CA ALA A 43 -5.01 0.63 -13.30
C ALA A 43 -3.83 -0.05 -14.01
N PRO A 44 -4.08 -1.00 -14.94
CA PRO A 44 -3.02 -1.69 -15.68
C PRO A 44 -2.02 -0.76 -16.37
N ALA A 45 -2.49 0.38 -16.89
CA ALA A 45 -1.66 1.36 -17.59
C ALA A 45 -0.58 2.02 -16.71
N GLN A 46 -0.77 2.07 -15.39
CA GLN A 46 0.17 2.68 -14.45
C GLN A 46 1.07 1.66 -13.76
N LEU A 47 0.84 0.36 -14.01
CA LEU A 47 1.45 -0.72 -13.27
C LEU A 47 2.97 -0.76 -13.46
N ASP A 48 3.41 -0.78 -14.71
CA ASP A 48 4.81 -0.95 -15.05
C ASP A 48 5.65 0.22 -14.55
N ASP A 49 5.15 1.45 -14.70
CA ASP A 49 5.82 2.66 -14.23
C ASP A 49 6.00 2.66 -12.71
N LEU A 50 4.94 2.37 -11.95
CA LEU A 50 5.04 2.33 -10.49
C LEU A 50 5.97 1.21 -9.99
N VAL A 51 5.97 0.05 -10.68
CA VAL A 51 6.92 -1.02 -10.39
C VAL A 51 8.35 -0.54 -10.62
N GLN A 52 8.64 0.10 -11.74
CA GLN A 52 9.97 0.62 -12.06
C GLN A 52 10.42 1.69 -11.05
N GLU A 53 9.57 2.67 -10.74
CA GLU A 53 9.84 3.69 -9.72
C GLU A 53 10.16 3.06 -8.35
N THR A 54 9.46 1.99 -8.01
CA THR A 54 9.68 1.26 -6.76
C THR A 54 11.00 0.48 -6.76
N LEU A 55 11.35 -0.16 -7.87
CA LEU A 55 12.64 -0.86 -8.01
C LEU A 55 13.81 0.12 -7.94
N MET A 56 13.70 1.30 -8.54
CA MET A 56 14.70 2.37 -8.41
C MET A 56 14.83 2.83 -6.94
N ALA A 57 13.71 3.03 -6.24
CA ALA A 57 13.73 3.39 -4.83
C ALA A 57 14.36 2.28 -3.95
N LEU A 58 14.10 1.01 -4.28
CA LEU A 58 14.70 -0.14 -3.62
C LEU A 58 16.22 -0.19 -3.85
N HIS A 59 16.68 0.04 -5.09
CA HIS A 59 18.10 0.14 -5.42
C HIS A 59 18.79 1.23 -4.59
N ASN A 60 18.23 2.44 -4.55
CA ASN A 60 18.79 3.56 -3.80
C ASN A 60 18.86 3.31 -2.29
N LYS A 61 17.96 2.47 -1.77
CA LYS A 61 17.93 2.09 -0.35
C LYS A 61 18.62 0.78 -0.06
N LEU A 62 19.25 0.13 -1.05
CA LEU A 62 19.78 -1.23 -0.92
C LEU A 62 20.77 -1.36 0.24
N ALA A 63 21.66 -0.39 0.42
CA ALA A 63 22.63 -0.37 1.52
C ALA A 63 22.00 -0.14 2.91
N THR A 64 20.75 0.31 2.99
CA THR A 64 20.07 0.64 4.26
C THR A 64 19.37 -0.54 4.91
N TRP A 65 19.21 -1.64 4.19
CA TRP A 65 18.58 -2.83 4.75
C TRP A 65 19.54 -3.52 5.71
N ASP A 66 19.05 -3.78 6.92
CA ASP A 66 19.74 -4.50 7.97
C ASP A 66 19.35 -5.99 7.92
N SER A 67 20.35 -6.85 7.77
CA SER A 67 20.18 -8.31 7.70
C SER A 67 19.58 -8.95 8.97
N SER A 68 19.57 -8.23 10.09
CA SER A 68 18.86 -8.68 11.30
C SER A 68 17.33 -8.60 11.17
N ARG A 69 16.83 -7.89 10.14
CA ARG A 69 15.41 -7.66 9.90
C ARG A 69 14.93 -8.39 8.64
N PRO A 70 13.64 -8.79 8.60
CA PRO A 70 13.08 -9.42 7.42
C PRO A 70 13.07 -8.45 6.22
N PHE A 71 13.40 -8.97 5.04
CA PHE A 71 13.47 -8.28 3.76
C PHE A 71 12.09 -7.96 3.18
N LEU A 72 11.15 -8.92 3.10
CA LEU A 72 9.84 -8.66 2.49
C LEU A 72 9.09 -7.51 3.18
N PRO A 73 9.04 -7.39 4.52
CA PRO A 73 8.41 -6.25 5.19
C PRO A 73 9.09 -4.91 4.88
N TRP A 74 10.42 -4.90 4.75
CA TRP A 74 11.18 -3.71 4.37
C TRP A 74 10.87 -3.27 2.93
N MET A 75 10.89 -4.20 1.97
CA MET A 75 10.50 -3.94 0.58
C MET A 75 9.03 -3.50 0.49
N ALA A 76 8.12 -4.17 1.21
CA ALA A 76 6.70 -3.82 1.23
C ALA A 76 6.45 -2.42 1.79
N ALA A 77 7.28 -1.95 2.74
CA ALA A 77 7.20 -0.58 3.24
C ALA A 77 7.58 0.45 2.16
N ILE A 78 8.63 0.19 1.38
CA ILE A 78 9.02 1.03 0.24
C ILE A 78 7.91 1.05 -0.80
N ALA A 79 7.37 -0.12 -1.16
CA ALA A 79 6.30 -0.26 -2.13
C ALA A 79 5.05 0.51 -1.72
N ARG A 80 4.63 0.36 -0.46
CA ARG A 80 3.51 1.13 0.09
C ARG A 80 3.77 2.63 0.00
N TYR A 81 4.95 3.11 0.37
CA TYR A 81 5.28 4.54 0.28
C TYR A 81 5.15 5.05 -1.17
N ARG A 82 5.70 4.32 -2.14
CA ARG A 82 5.60 4.69 -3.56
C ARG A 82 4.17 4.71 -4.06
N TRP A 83 3.36 3.73 -3.70
CA TRP A 83 1.95 3.69 -4.07
C TRP A 83 1.16 4.88 -3.51
N VAL A 84 1.43 5.26 -2.26
CA VAL A 84 0.77 6.40 -1.62
C VAL A 84 1.17 7.72 -2.30
N ASP A 85 2.46 7.87 -2.62
CA ASP A 85 2.95 9.02 -3.36
C ASP A 85 2.33 9.10 -4.77
N HIS A 86 2.17 7.95 -5.44
CA HIS A 86 1.45 7.84 -6.70
C HIS A 86 -0.01 8.30 -6.59
N LEU A 87 -0.75 7.81 -5.59
CA LEU A 87 -2.12 8.25 -5.32
C LEU A 87 -2.19 9.76 -5.04
N ARG A 88 -1.27 10.30 -4.21
CA ARG A 88 -1.20 11.74 -3.93
C ARG A 88 -0.91 12.58 -5.18
N ARG A 89 -0.20 12.04 -6.18
CA ARG A 89 0.00 12.72 -7.47
C ARG A 89 -1.28 12.68 -8.31
N LEU A 90 -1.97 11.55 -8.36
CA LEU A 90 -3.23 11.41 -9.08
C LEU A 90 -4.32 12.32 -8.52
N TYR A 91 -4.54 12.32 -7.20
CA TYR A 91 -5.56 13.19 -6.60
C TYR A 91 -5.27 14.68 -6.80
N ARG A 92 -4.01 15.10 -6.79
CA ARG A 92 -3.64 16.49 -7.11
C ARG A 92 -3.80 16.82 -8.59
N ALA A 93 -3.58 15.85 -9.48
CA ALA A 93 -3.82 16.03 -10.91
C ALA A 93 -5.32 16.12 -11.21
N ASP A 94 -6.14 15.26 -10.59
CA ASP A 94 -7.61 15.30 -10.65
C ASP A 94 -8.15 16.62 -10.07
N GLU A 95 -7.61 17.14 -8.96
CA GLU A 95 -8.00 18.46 -8.44
C GLU A 95 -7.69 19.60 -9.42
N CYS A 96 -6.67 19.45 -10.26
CA CYS A 96 -6.38 20.40 -11.36
C CYS A 96 -7.29 20.17 -12.59
N GLU A 97 -7.65 18.92 -12.92
CA GLU A 97 -8.56 18.59 -14.02
C GLU A 97 -10.03 18.88 -13.71
N LEU A 98 -10.44 18.82 -12.43
CA LEU A 98 -11.78 19.18 -11.94
C LEU A 98 -12.12 20.67 -12.12
N VAL A 99 -11.14 21.52 -12.45
CA VAL A 99 -11.39 22.92 -12.86
C VAL A 99 -11.80 23.00 -14.35
N THR A 100 -11.68 21.90 -15.11
CA THR A 100 -11.85 21.91 -16.57
C THR A 100 -12.84 20.90 -17.15
N ASP A 101 -13.36 19.93 -16.41
CA ASP A 101 -14.27 18.94 -17.03
C ASP A 101 -15.42 18.47 -16.10
N PHE A 102 -16.44 19.32 -15.97
CA PHE A 102 -17.76 18.89 -15.49
C PHE A 102 -18.68 18.67 -16.69
N ALA A 103 -18.57 17.50 -17.35
CA ALA A 103 -19.56 17.03 -18.32
C ALA A 103 -19.67 15.49 -18.36
N GLY A 104 -20.47 14.94 -17.44
CA GLY A 104 -21.35 13.78 -17.67
C GLY A 104 -20.74 12.37 -17.71
N GLN A 105 -21.28 11.47 -16.88
CA GLN A 105 -22.20 10.42 -17.33
C GLN A 105 -22.70 9.58 -16.14
N ASP A 106 -24.03 9.43 -16.09
CA ASP A 106 -24.77 8.46 -15.27
C ASP A 106 -24.38 7.02 -15.65
N ASP A 107 -24.32 6.14 -14.65
CA ASP A 107 -24.70 4.73 -14.79
C ASP A 107 -24.96 4.11 -13.39
N GLU A 108 -26.23 3.92 -13.06
CA GLU A 108 -26.71 2.87 -12.13
C GLU A 108 -27.37 1.76 -12.97
N PRO A 109 -27.33 0.45 -12.59
CA PRO A 109 -27.74 -0.02 -11.25
C PRO A 109 -27.01 -1.27 -10.70
N ALA A 110 -26.73 -1.30 -9.39
CA ALA A 110 -26.42 -2.53 -8.64
C ALA A 110 -26.87 -2.42 -7.18
N ILE A 111 -28.19 -2.28 -6.98
CA ILE A 111 -28.81 -1.80 -5.73
C ILE A 111 -28.97 -2.87 -4.62
N ALA A 112 -28.49 -4.11 -4.78
CA ALA A 112 -28.80 -5.16 -3.80
C ALA A 112 -27.69 -5.60 -2.81
N ALA A 113 -26.42 -5.17 -2.92
CA ALA A 113 -25.38 -5.71 -2.00
C ALA A 113 -24.12 -4.85 -1.78
N ARG A 114 -24.14 -3.54 -2.06
CA ARG A 114 -22.98 -2.66 -1.77
C ARG A 114 -23.32 -1.76 -0.60
N ILE A 115 -23.03 -2.20 0.62
CA ILE A 115 -22.91 -1.24 1.72
C ILE A 115 -21.74 -0.31 1.37
N SER A 116 -22.01 0.98 1.18
CA SER A 116 -20.95 1.97 0.91
C SER A 116 -19.91 1.96 2.03
N ILE A 117 -18.63 2.09 1.68
CA ILE A 117 -17.51 2.13 2.62
C ILE A 117 -17.73 3.24 3.66
N ASP A 118 -18.27 4.39 3.25
CA ASP A 118 -18.55 5.52 4.15
C ASP A 118 -19.58 5.15 5.23
N ARG A 119 -20.60 4.37 4.85
CA ARG A 119 -21.62 3.88 5.78
C ARG A 119 -21.03 2.85 6.75
N LEU A 120 -20.15 1.97 6.28
CA LEU A 120 -19.46 1.01 7.13
C LEU A 120 -18.52 1.69 8.13
N LEU A 121 -17.74 2.67 7.67
CA LEU A 121 -16.85 3.45 8.55
C LEU A 121 -17.63 4.26 9.57
N GLY A 122 -18.78 4.84 9.18
CA GLY A 122 -19.68 5.55 10.11
C GLY A 122 -20.29 4.67 11.21
N MET A 123 -20.21 3.34 11.09
CA MET A 123 -20.64 2.39 12.15
C MET A 123 -19.52 2.02 13.13
N LEU A 124 -18.30 2.52 12.92
CA LEU A 124 -17.18 2.33 13.83
C LEU A 124 -17.02 3.53 14.77
N PRO A 125 -16.44 3.34 15.97
CA PRO A 125 -15.95 4.45 16.78
C PRO A 125 -14.94 5.31 16.00
N ASP A 126 -15.02 6.63 16.12
CA ASP A 126 -14.15 7.60 15.40
C ASP A 126 -12.66 7.23 15.40
N PRO A 127 -12.04 6.80 16.53
CA PRO A 127 -10.63 6.44 16.51
C PRO A 127 -10.30 5.26 15.60
N GLN A 128 -11.25 4.34 15.41
CA GLN A 128 -11.12 3.16 14.55
C GLN A 128 -11.39 3.53 13.09
N ALA A 129 -12.46 4.28 12.83
CA ALA A 129 -12.78 4.80 11.51
C ALA A 129 -11.63 5.64 10.96
N ARG A 130 -11.18 6.64 11.73
CA ARG A 130 -10.13 7.56 11.31
C ARG A 130 -8.78 6.87 11.11
N ALA A 131 -8.41 5.92 11.95
CA ALA A 131 -7.16 5.16 11.76
C ALA A 131 -7.22 4.26 10.52
N ILE A 132 -8.38 3.69 10.19
CA ILE A 132 -8.58 2.90 8.96
C ILE A 132 -8.56 3.81 7.75
N GLU A 133 -9.27 4.93 7.78
CA GLU A 133 -9.29 5.92 6.73
C GLU A 133 -7.88 6.40 6.39
N LEU A 134 -7.14 6.92 7.38
CA LEU A 134 -5.79 7.43 7.19
C LEU A 134 -4.84 6.38 6.59
N VAL A 135 -4.90 5.13 7.04
CA VAL A 135 -3.89 4.11 6.66
C VAL A 135 -4.31 3.24 5.48
N LYS A 136 -5.60 2.94 5.33
CA LYS A 136 -6.12 2.02 4.31
C LYS A 136 -6.75 2.74 3.13
N ILE A 137 -7.23 3.96 3.31
CA ILE A 137 -7.85 4.77 2.25
C ILE A 137 -6.85 5.85 1.81
N GLU A 138 -6.46 6.75 2.71
CA GLU A 138 -5.50 7.83 2.42
C GLU A 138 -4.04 7.33 2.33
N GLY A 139 -3.78 6.10 2.79
CA GLY A 139 -2.53 5.39 2.57
C GLY A 139 -1.34 5.79 3.47
N LEU A 140 -1.54 6.63 4.47
CA LEU A 140 -0.51 7.02 5.42
C LEU A 140 0.15 5.79 6.07
N SER A 141 1.45 5.89 6.35
CA SER A 141 2.12 4.94 7.24
C SER A 141 1.57 5.02 8.65
N ILE A 142 1.82 3.99 9.46
CA ILE A 142 1.43 4.00 10.87
C ILE A 142 2.07 5.20 11.61
N ALA A 143 3.31 5.56 11.27
CA ALA A 143 3.99 6.70 11.85
C ALA A 143 3.35 8.04 11.45
N GLU A 144 3.02 8.22 10.16
CA GLU A 144 2.31 9.43 9.69
C GLU A 144 0.90 9.52 10.30
N ALA A 145 0.17 8.41 10.37
CA ALA A 145 -1.15 8.37 11.00
C ALA A 145 -1.08 8.61 12.52
N SER A 146 -0.04 8.13 13.19
CA SER A 146 0.25 8.41 14.60
C SER A 146 0.45 9.91 14.82
N GLN A 147 1.24 10.57 13.97
CA GLN A 147 1.42 12.02 14.01
C GLN A 147 0.12 12.79 13.71
N ALA A 148 -0.63 12.37 12.68
CA ALA A 148 -1.87 13.02 12.28
C ALA A 148 -2.99 12.91 13.32
N THR A 149 -2.99 11.84 14.13
CA THR A 149 -4.04 11.57 15.13
C THR A 149 -3.63 11.89 16.57
N GLY A 150 -2.35 12.16 16.82
CA GLY A 150 -1.78 12.28 18.17
C GLY A 150 -1.75 10.97 18.96
N GLN A 151 -2.11 9.83 18.34
CA GLN A 151 -2.10 8.51 18.97
C GLN A 151 -0.72 7.87 18.85
N SER A 152 -0.37 6.95 19.74
CA SER A 152 0.84 6.12 19.54
C SER A 152 0.68 5.18 18.36
N GLU A 153 1.77 4.84 17.67
CA GLU A 153 1.77 3.87 16.57
C GLU A 153 1.11 2.53 16.96
N SER A 154 1.33 2.08 18.20
CA SER A 154 0.71 0.88 18.75
C SER A 154 -0.80 1.01 18.83
N LEU A 155 -1.31 2.17 19.26
CA LEU A 155 -2.74 2.43 19.34
C LEU A 155 -3.38 2.53 17.95
N VAL A 156 -2.71 3.15 16.98
CA VAL A 156 -3.15 3.19 15.57
C VAL A 156 -3.31 1.77 15.01
N LYS A 157 -2.33 0.88 15.23
CA LYS A 157 -2.42 -0.54 14.82
C LYS A 157 -3.58 -1.27 15.48
N VAL A 158 -3.79 -1.06 16.77
CA VAL A 158 -4.90 -1.66 17.53
C VAL A 158 -6.25 -1.19 17.00
N ASN A 159 -6.39 0.11 16.73
CA ASN A 159 -7.61 0.70 16.20
C ASN A 159 -7.96 0.13 14.81
N ILE A 160 -6.98 0.00 13.92
CA ILE A 160 -7.15 -0.63 12.61
C ILE A 160 -7.59 -2.09 12.75
N HIS A 161 -6.90 -2.87 13.59
CA HIS A 161 -7.22 -4.29 13.78
C HIS A 161 -8.65 -4.48 14.32
N ARG A 162 -9.03 -3.72 15.34
CA ARG A 162 -10.36 -3.79 15.94
C ARG A 162 -11.46 -3.33 14.99
N GLY A 163 -11.21 -2.25 14.24
CA GLY A 163 -12.18 -1.73 13.26
C GLY A 163 -12.40 -2.73 12.12
N LEU A 164 -11.34 -3.28 11.52
CA LEU A 164 -11.47 -4.28 10.45
C LEU A 164 -12.20 -5.55 10.91
N LYS A 165 -11.95 -6.01 12.14
CA LYS A 165 -12.66 -7.16 12.71
C LYS A 165 -14.16 -6.90 12.87
N LYS A 166 -14.55 -5.68 13.29
CA LYS A 166 -15.96 -5.28 13.39
C LYS A 166 -16.62 -5.19 12.01
N LEU A 167 -15.95 -4.58 11.04
CA LEU A 167 -16.45 -4.49 9.67
C LEU A 167 -16.66 -5.89 9.05
N ALA A 168 -15.71 -6.81 9.25
CA ALA A 168 -15.84 -8.19 8.77
C ALA A 168 -17.09 -8.88 9.37
N HIS A 169 -17.32 -8.73 10.67
CA HIS A 169 -18.50 -9.29 11.35
C HIS A 169 -19.82 -8.67 10.89
N MET A 170 -19.82 -7.40 10.47
CA MET A 170 -20.99 -6.73 9.92
C MET A 170 -21.31 -7.23 8.51
N VAL A 171 -20.29 -7.49 7.69
CA VAL A 171 -20.45 -8.03 6.33
C VAL A 171 -20.81 -9.51 6.35
N GLU A 172 -20.33 -10.30 7.32
CA GLU A 172 -20.72 -11.72 7.49
C GLU A 172 -22.17 -11.90 7.99
N LYS A 173 -22.79 -10.85 8.54
CA LYS A 173 -24.17 -10.86 9.06
C LYS A 173 -25.19 -10.21 8.11
N ALA A 174 -24.73 -9.58 7.03
CA ALA A 174 -25.57 -8.97 5.99
C ALA A 174 -25.87 -9.99 4.90
#